data_AF-A0A382NEB4-F1
#
_entry.id   AF-A0A382NEB4-F1
#
_cell.length_a   1.000
_cell.length_b   1.000
_cell.length_c   1.000
_cell.angle_alpha   90.00
_cell.angle_beta   90.00
_cell.angle_gamma   90.00
#
_symmetry.space_group_name_H-M   'P 1'
#
loop_
_entity.id
_entity.type
_entity.pdbx_description
1 polymer ?
#
loop_
_entity_poly.entity_id
_entity_poly.type
_entity_poly.pdbx_seq_one_letter_code
_entity_poly.pdbx_strand_id
1 'polypeptide(L)'
;MPELLDPSEIMFTPFEPKTKNRYIMYIEGIPAYLIKTANRPSIAFETIELDHINVKRYVKGKGAWEELEITLYDPVVPSGAQAVMEWVRLSHESVTGRDGYTDFYKKDVTINVLGPVGDKVEEWTLKGTWIVNANFNDLDWSNTTDPADVTLTLRYDYAILQF
;
A
#
# COMPACT_ATOMS: atom_id res chain seq x y z
N MET A 1 12.90 -12.92 -48.02
CA MET A 1 11.52 -13.42 -48.15
C MET A 1 10.86 -13.19 -46.80
N PRO A 2 9.81 -12.36 -46.69
CA PRO A 2 9.13 -12.15 -45.42
C PRO A 2 8.37 -13.43 -45.04
N GLU A 3 8.65 -13.96 -43.86
CA GLU A 3 8.02 -15.14 -43.29
C GLU A 3 6.82 -14.69 -42.45
N LEU A 4 5.67 -15.33 -42.61
CA LEU A 4 4.46 -15.03 -41.82
C LEU A 4 4.68 -15.62 -40.42
N LEU A 5 4.68 -14.76 -39.40
CA LEU A 5 4.71 -15.18 -38.00
C LEU A 5 3.50 -16.08 -37.72
N ASP A 6 3.73 -17.20 -37.03
CA ASP A 6 2.69 -18.14 -36.68
C ASP A 6 1.69 -17.44 -35.72
N PRO A 7 0.37 -17.47 -35.95
CA PRO A 7 -0.62 -16.80 -35.09
C PRO A 7 -0.52 -17.23 -33.61
N SER A 8 -0.01 -18.45 -33.37
CA SER A 8 0.29 -18.97 -32.05
C SER A 8 1.49 -18.30 -31.35
N GLU A 9 2.43 -17.72 -32.09
CA GLU A 9 3.54 -16.91 -31.55
C GLU A 9 3.11 -15.49 -31.18
N ILE A 10 2.01 -14.99 -31.75
CA ILE A 10 1.53 -13.62 -31.51
C ILE A 10 0.72 -13.51 -30.20
N MET A 11 -0.15 -14.49 -29.90
CA MET A 11 -0.92 -14.55 -28.65
C MET A 11 -1.33 -16.02 -28.33
N PHE A 12 -0.44 -16.81 -27.72
CA PHE A 12 -0.71 -18.22 -27.36
C PHE A 12 -1.68 -18.39 -26.17
N THR A 13 -1.87 -17.35 -25.35
CA THR A 13 -2.73 -17.41 -24.15
C THR A 13 -3.64 -16.17 -24.10
N PRO A 14 -4.95 -16.32 -23.86
CA PRO A 14 -5.79 -15.18 -23.53
C PRO A 14 -5.29 -14.60 -22.20
N PHE A 15 -4.65 -13.43 -22.27
CA PHE A 15 -4.19 -12.69 -21.10
C PHE A 15 -4.98 -11.38 -21.01
N GLU A 16 -5.53 -11.06 -19.84
CA GLU A 16 -6.04 -9.73 -19.53
C GLU A 16 -5.08 -9.07 -18.54
N PRO A 17 -4.51 -7.91 -18.86
CA PRO A 17 -3.67 -7.19 -17.91
C PRO A 17 -4.50 -6.66 -16.75
N LYS A 18 -4.02 -6.84 -15.52
CA LYS A 18 -4.63 -6.25 -14.32
C LYS A 18 -4.69 -4.73 -14.46
N THR A 19 -5.84 -4.14 -14.18
CA THR A 19 -6.04 -2.69 -14.20
C THR A 19 -5.75 -2.09 -12.82
N LYS A 20 -5.15 -0.89 -12.79
CA LYS A 20 -4.71 -0.24 -11.54
C LYS A 20 -5.86 0.14 -10.61
N ASN A 21 -7.03 0.42 -11.15
CA ASN A 21 -8.20 0.90 -10.41
C ASN A 21 -9.06 -0.22 -9.82
N ARG A 22 -8.81 -1.49 -10.17
CA ARG A 22 -9.55 -2.64 -9.64
C ARG A 22 -8.84 -3.19 -8.42
N TYR A 23 -9.03 -2.51 -7.29
CA TYR A 23 -8.55 -3.00 -6.01
C TYR A 23 -9.50 -2.62 -4.88
N ILE A 24 -9.41 -3.34 -3.78
CA ILE A 24 -10.07 -3.01 -2.52
C ILE A 24 -9.07 -3.23 -1.38
N MET A 25 -9.00 -2.27 -0.46
CA MET A 25 -8.12 -2.34 0.70
C MET A 25 -8.96 -2.38 1.97
N TYR A 26 -8.60 -3.28 2.89
CA TYR A 26 -9.24 -3.46 4.18
C TYR A 26 -8.28 -3.07 5.28
N ILE A 27 -8.70 -2.09 6.09
CA ILE A 27 -8.01 -1.63 7.28
C ILE A 27 -9.04 -1.60 8.40
N GLU A 28 -8.70 -2.15 9.57
CA GLU A 28 -9.62 -2.13 10.70
C GLU A 28 -9.85 -0.69 11.19
N GLY A 29 -11.11 -0.27 11.21
CA GLY A 29 -11.55 1.08 11.61
C GLY A 29 -11.64 2.08 10.45
N ILE A 30 -11.06 1.79 9.28
CA ILE A 30 -11.18 2.64 8.09
C ILE A 30 -11.99 1.91 7.02
N PRO A 31 -13.18 2.43 6.65
CA PRO A 31 -13.97 1.84 5.58
C PRO A 31 -13.24 1.85 4.22
N ALA A 32 -13.30 0.73 3.51
CA ALA A 32 -12.59 0.52 2.24
C ALA A 32 -12.94 1.54 1.14
N TYR A 33 -14.16 2.09 1.15
CA TYR A 33 -14.63 3.05 0.14
C TYR A 33 -14.00 4.44 0.29
N LEU A 34 -13.36 4.73 1.43
CA LEU A 34 -12.63 5.98 1.63
C LEU A 34 -11.29 5.97 0.91
N ILE A 35 -10.73 4.80 0.62
CA ILE A 35 -9.37 4.66 0.10
C ILE A 35 -9.38 4.99 -1.40
N LYS A 36 -8.68 6.07 -1.76
CA LYS A 36 -8.62 6.62 -3.12
C LYS A 36 -7.45 6.05 -3.91
N THR A 37 -6.25 6.12 -3.33
CA THR A 37 -5.04 5.53 -3.93
C THR A 37 -4.28 4.70 -2.89
N ALA A 38 -3.66 3.63 -3.36
CA ALA A 38 -2.77 2.81 -2.57
C ALA A 38 -1.62 2.29 -3.43
N ASN A 39 -0.41 2.34 -2.88
CA ASN A 39 0.75 1.70 -3.49
C ASN A 39 0.76 0.19 -3.19
N ARG A 40 1.48 -0.57 -4.03
CA ARG A 40 1.78 -1.97 -3.73
C ARG A 40 3.00 -2.03 -2.80
N PRO A 41 3.09 -3.04 -1.92
CA PRO A 41 4.26 -3.22 -1.09
C PRO A 41 5.50 -3.44 -1.96
N SER A 42 6.62 -2.85 -1.55
CA SER A 42 7.91 -3.03 -2.22
C SER A 42 8.99 -3.43 -1.21
N ILE A 43 9.97 -4.21 -1.67
CA ILE A 43 11.07 -4.70 -0.86
C ILE A 43 12.39 -4.39 -1.57
N ALA A 44 13.30 -3.74 -0.86
CA ALA A 44 14.66 -3.49 -1.31
C ALA A 44 15.62 -4.43 -0.59
N PHE A 45 16.66 -4.87 -1.30
CA PHE A 45 17.74 -5.66 -0.71
C PHE A 45 19.03 -4.87 -0.78
N GLU A 46 19.71 -4.78 0.36
CA GLU A 46 21.06 -4.25 0.42
C GLU A 46 22.01 -5.11 -0.44
N THR A 47 22.95 -4.48 -1.12
CA THR A 47 23.97 -5.18 -1.92
C THR A 47 25.29 -5.15 -1.18
N ILE A 48 25.83 -6.33 -0.86
CA ILE A 48 27.14 -6.48 -0.24
C ILE A 48 28.14 -6.76 -1.36
N GLU A 49 29.09 -5.84 -1.55
CA GLU A 49 30.19 -6.00 -2.48
C GLU A 49 31.33 -6.78 -1.83
N LEU A 50 31.81 -7.81 -2.52
CA LEU A 50 32.96 -8.62 -2.14
C LEU A 50 34.03 -8.48 -3.21
N ASP A 51 35.12 -7.82 -2.86
CA ASP A 51 36.29 -7.71 -3.72
C ASP A 51 37.09 -9.03 -3.70
N HIS A 52 37.32 -9.61 -4.89
CA HIS A 52 38.16 -10.78 -5.06
C HIS A 52 39.15 -10.60 -6.21
N ILE A 53 40.40 -10.31 -5.85
CA ILE A 53 41.50 -10.02 -6.78
C ILE A 53 41.13 -8.82 -7.66
N ASN A 54 40.81 -9.05 -8.94
CA ASN A 54 40.47 -8.03 -9.93
C ASN A 54 38.98 -8.07 -10.31
N VAL A 55 38.15 -8.80 -9.55
CA VAL A 55 36.73 -9.01 -9.84
C VAL A 55 35.91 -8.63 -8.61
N LYS A 56 34.81 -7.92 -8.85
CA LYS A 56 33.78 -7.61 -7.85
C LYS A 56 32.68 -8.66 -7.93
N ARG A 57 32.32 -9.25 -6.79
CA ARG A 57 31.17 -10.15 -6.64
C ARG A 57 30.14 -9.50 -5.74
N TYR A 58 28.87 -9.69 -6.04
CA TYR A 58 27.77 -9.10 -5.28
C TYR A 58 26.97 -10.20 -4.59
N VAL A 59 26.72 -10.04 -3.29
CA VAL A 59 25.89 -10.93 -2.48
C VAL A 59 24.73 -10.13 -1.89
N LYS A 60 23.58 -10.80 -1.77
CA LYS A 60 22.37 -10.24 -1.17
C LYS A 60 22.56 -9.97 0.33
N GLY A 61 22.38 -8.72 0.74
CA GLY A 61 22.33 -8.27 2.13
C GLY A 61 20.91 -8.35 2.73
N LYS A 62 20.63 -7.49 3.72
CA LYS A 62 19.32 -7.49 4.41
C LYS A 62 18.20 -7.00 3.48
N GLY A 63 17.02 -7.59 3.63
CA GLY A 63 15.81 -7.12 2.98
C GLY A 63 15.05 -6.16 3.86
N ALA A 64 14.69 -5.00 3.33
CA ALA A 64 13.87 -4.01 4.00
C ALA A 64 12.57 -3.83 3.21
N TRP A 65 11.44 -4.00 3.90
CA TRP A 65 10.15 -3.57 3.36
C TRP A 65 10.06 -2.04 3.45
N GLU A 66 9.74 -1.42 2.34
CA GLU A 66 9.62 0.03 2.22
C GLU A 66 8.29 0.53 2.77
N GLU A 67 8.21 1.84 2.98
CA GLU A 67 6.96 2.50 3.38
C GLU A 67 5.93 2.49 2.25
N LEU A 68 4.67 2.49 2.64
CA LEU A 68 3.55 2.44 1.71
C LEU A 68 2.66 3.67 1.93
N GLU A 69 2.49 4.44 0.86
CA GLU A 69 1.62 5.61 0.86
C GLU A 69 0.20 5.22 0.42
N ILE A 70 -0.78 5.73 1.16
CA ILE A 70 -2.20 5.69 0.79
C ILE A 70 -2.81 7.08 0.87
N THR A 71 -3.80 7.34 0.02
CA THR A 71 -4.65 8.53 0.12
C THR A 71 -6.09 8.13 0.37
N LEU A 72 -6.75 8.86 1.25
CA LEU A 72 -8.15 8.67 1.62
C LEU A 72 -8.95 9.92 1.32
N TYR A 73 -10.20 9.76 0.91
CA TYR A 73 -11.17 10.85 0.92
C TYR A 73 -11.60 11.15 2.37
N ASP A 74 -11.81 12.43 2.67
CA ASP A 74 -12.42 12.86 3.94
C ASP A 74 -13.87 13.35 3.72
N PRO A 75 -14.87 12.45 3.80
CA PRO A 75 -16.27 12.84 3.69
C PRO A 75 -16.81 13.38 5.02
N VAL A 76 -17.94 14.10 4.96
CA VAL A 76 -18.55 14.73 6.14
C VAL A 76 -19.02 13.69 7.17
N VAL A 77 -19.63 12.58 6.72
CA VAL A 77 -20.07 11.49 7.60
C VAL A 77 -19.96 10.15 6.87
N PRO A 78 -19.30 9.13 7.45
CA PRO A 78 -18.39 9.19 8.60
C PRO A 78 -17.05 9.84 8.22
N SER A 79 -16.48 10.68 9.09
CA SER A 79 -15.23 11.39 8.78
C SER A 79 -14.04 10.44 8.64
N GLY A 80 -13.32 10.58 7.53
CA GLY A 80 -12.08 9.85 7.28
C GLY A 80 -10.97 10.35 8.21
N ALA A 81 -10.89 11.65 8.44
CA ALA A 81 -9.95 12.24 9.38
C ALA A 81 -10.14 11.71 10.81
N GLN A 82 -11.40 11.55 11.25
CA GLN A 82 -11.69 10.97 12.56
C GLN A 82 -11.20 9.52 12.66
N ALA A 83 -11.50 8.69 11.66
CA ALA A 83 -11.08 7.28 11.64
C ALA A 83 -9.54 7.13 11.69
N VAL A 84 -8.83 8.01 10.97
CA VAL A 84 -7.36 8.08 11.03
C VAL A 84 -6.88 8.47 12.42
N MET A 85 -7.48 9.51 13.03
CA MET A 85 -7.09 9.97 14.37
C MET A 85 -7.35 8.92 15.45
N GLU A 86 -8.41 8.14 15.34
CA GLU A 86 -8.67 7.01 16.26
C GLU A 86 -7.56 5.96 16.18
N TRP A 87 -7.03 5.70 14.99
CA TRP A 87 -5.87 4.80 14.84
C TRP A 87 -4.58 5.41 15.41
N VAL A 88 -4.30 6.69 15.14
CA VAL A 88 -3.14 7.40 15.69
C VAL A 88 -3.16 7.43 17.22
N ARG A 89 -4.33 7.61 17.84
CA ARG A 89 -4.47 7.62 19.31
C ARG A 89 -4.11 6.30 19.97
N LEU A 90 -4.20 5.18 19.24
CA LEU A 90 -3.76 3.88 19.76
C LEU A 90 -2.24 3.80 19.89
N SER A 91 -1.47 4.56 19.09
CA SER A 91 -0.01 4.63 19.24
C SER A 91 0.41 5.72 20.21
N HIS A 92 -0.16 6.92 20.07
CA HIS A 92 0.13 8.07 20.94
C HIS A 92 -1.14 8.89 21.21
N GLU A 93 -1.59 8.90 22.47
CA GLU A 93 -2.77 9.66 22.89
C GLU A 93 -2.41 11.14 23.15
N SER A 94 -2.85 12.03 22.27
CA SER A 94 -2.48 13.45 22.30
C SER A 94 -2.92 14.21 23.56
N VAL A 95 -4.00 13.79 24.23
CA VAL A 95 -4.53 14.50 25.41
C VAL A 95 -3.76 14.17 26.69
N THR A 96 -3.34 12.91 26.83
CA THR A 96 -2.67 12.42 28.05
C THR A 96 -1.17 12.23 27.87
N GLY A 97 -0.68 12.24 26.62
CA GLY A 97 0.70 11.93 26.27
C GLY A 97 1.07 10.46 26.48
N ARG A 98 0.08 9.57 26.63
CA ARG A 98 0.30 8.14 26.88
C ARG A 98 0.55 7.41 25.57
N ASP A 99 1.63 6.63 25.53
CA ASP A 99 1.90 5.70 24.44
C ASP A 99 1.16 4.37 24.63
N GLY A 100 0.71 3.82 23.50
CA GLY A 100 0.06 2.52 23.45
C GLY A 100 1.02 1.36 23.22
N TYR A 101 0.55 0.15 23.48
CA TYR A 101 1.31 -1.07 23.19
C TYR A 101 1.27 -1.40 21.71
N THR A 102 2.32 -2.04 21.21
CA THR A 102 2.45 -2.49 19.82
C THR A 102 1.26 -3.30 19.35
N ASP A 103 0.69 -4.13 20.22
CA ASP A 103 -0.45 -5.00 19.91
C ASP A 103 -1.76 -4.22 19.67
N PHE A 104 -1.87 -2.98 20.17
CA PHE A 104 -3.06 -2.16 20.00
C PHE A 104 -3.05 -1.34 18.72
N TYR A 105 -1.90 -0.74 18.38
CA TYR A 105 -1.82 0.16 17.23
C TYR A 105 -1.37 -0.53 15.95
N LYS A 106 -0.70 -1.70 16.04
CA LYS A 106 -0.35 -2.47 14.86
C LYS A 106 -1.56 -3.28 14.40
N LYS A 107 -1.92 -3.11 13.12
CA LYS A 107 -3.06 -3.76 12.48
C LYS A 107 -2.62 -4.54 11.25
N ASP A 108 -3.41 -5.52 10.86
CA ASP A 108 -3.24 -6.19 9.60
C ASP A 108 -4.02 -5.46 8.50
N VAL A 109 -3.36 -5.18 7.38
CA VAL A 109 -3.97 -4.50 6.23
C VAL A 109 -3.98 -5.44 5.03
N THR A 110 -5.13 -5.61 4.40
CA THR A 110 -5.27 -6.50 3.25
C THR A 110 -5.59 -5.71 1.98
N ILE A 111 -4.86 -5.95 0.91
CA ILE A 111 -5.05 -5.33 -0.41
C ILE A 111 -5.42 -6.44 -1.40
N ASN A 112 -6.63 -6.38 -1.93
CA ASN A 112 -7.10 -7.33 -2.94
C ASN A 112 -7.15 -6.64 -4.29
N VAL A 113 -6.43 -7.18 -5.28
CA VAL A 113 -6.58 -6.80 -6.68
C VAL A 113 -7.69 -7.65 -7.29
N LEU A 114 -8.63 -7.00 -7.95
CA LEU A 114 -9.85 -7.62 -8.43
C LEU A 114 -9.81 -7.88 -9.94
N GLY A 115 -10.40 -9.00 -10.34
CA GLY A 115 -10.68 -9.34 -11.71
C GLY A 115 -11.92 -8.60 -12.24
N PRO A 116 -12.26 -8.78 -13.52
CA PRO A 116 -13.40 -8.10 -14.15
C PRO A 116 -14.75 -8.44 -13.49
N VAL A 117 -14.85 -9.61 -12.88
CA VAL A 117 -16.07 -10.14 -12.25
C VAL A 117 -16.09 -9.88 -10.74
N GLY A 118 -15.04 -9.24 -10.19
CA GLY A 118 -14.89 -9.00 -8.75
C GLY A 118 -14.26 -10.16 -7.99
N ASP A 119 -13.73 -11.15 -8.70
CA ASP A 119 -12.89 -12.22 -8.16
C ASP A 119 -11.55 -11.67 -7.64
N LYS A 120 -11.00 -12.27 -6.58
CA LYS A 120 -9.68 -11.92 -6.07
C LYS A 120 -8.62 -12.58 -6.95
N VAL A 121 -7.73 -11.78 -7.54
CA VAL A 121 -6.65 -12.24 -8.44
C VAL A 121 -5.26 -12.04 -7.81
N GLU A 122 -5.21 -11.30 -6.70
CA GLU A 122 -3.99 -11.01 -5.94
C GLU A 122 -4.44 -10.54 -4.56
N GLU A 123 -3.93 -11.14 -3.49
CA GLU A 123 -4.17 -10.70 -2.12
C GLU A 123 -2.82 -10.42 -1.44
N TRP A 124 -2.58 -9.17 -1.08
CA TRP A 124 -1.47 -8.78 -0.22
C TRP A 124 -1.95 -8.59 1.20
N THR A 125 -1.30 -9.22 2.15
CA THR A 125 -1.52 -8.98 3.58
C THR A 125 -0.28 -8.35 4.19
N LEU A 126 -0.40 -7.11 4.64
CA LEU A 126 0.62 -6.36 5.40
C LEU A 126 0.42 -6.64 6.88
N LYS A 127 1.44 -7.23 7.51
CA LYS A 127 1.40 -7.60 8.93
C LYS A 127 2.07 -6.54 9.79
N GLY A 128 1.44 -6.25 10.93
CA GLY A 128 2.01 -5.33 11.91
C GLY A 128 2.06 -3.87 11.44
N THR A 129 1.06 -3.45 10.67
CA THR A 129 1.01 -2.14 10.00
C THR A 129 0.64 -1.04 10.98
N TRP A 130 1.30 0.12 10.90
CA TRP A 130 1.01 1.32 11.69
C TRP A 130 1.28 2.59 10.86
N ILE A 131 0.73 3.72 11.32
CA ILE A 131 0.87 5.01 10.63
C ILE A 131 2.16 5.70 11.09
N VAL A 132 3.09 5.92 10.16
CA VAL A 132 4.31 6.73 10.37
C VAL A 132 3.99 8.22 10.32
N ASN A 133 3.18 8.61 9.34
CA ASN A 133 2.79 9.98 9.10
C ASN A 133 1.32 10.05 8.70
N ALA A 134 0.58 10.98 9.30
CA ALA A 134 -0.78 11.32 8.93
C ALA A 134 -0.82 12.80 8.51
N ASN A 135 -0.95 13.05 7.21
CA ASN A 135 -1.09 14.38 6.66
C ASN A 135 -2.54 14.64 6.25
N PHE A 136 -3.18 15.61 6.90
CA PHE A 136 -4.57 16.00 6.62
C PHE A 136 -4.69 17.03 5.49
N ASN A 137 -3.58 17.32 4.81
CA ASN A 137 -3.47 18.23 3.67
C ASN A 137 -4.01 19.64 3.97
N ASP A 138 -4.08 20.48 2.94
CA ASP A 138 -4.45 21.89 3.05
C ASP A 138 -5.94 22.12 2.76
N LEU A 139 -6.50 23.18 3.35
CA LEU A 139 -7.86 23.66 3.07
C LEU A 139 -7.79 25.00 2.34
N ASP A 140 -8.50 25.11 1.21
CA ASP A 140 -8.51 26.33 0.38
C ASP A 140 -9.94 26.74 0.00
N TRP A 141 -10.32 27.97 0.35
CA TRP A 141 -11.62 28.56 -0.02
C TRP A 141 -11.75 28.84 -1.52
N SER A 142 -10.63 28.95 -2.25
CA SER A 142 -10.63 29.22 -3.69
C SER A 142 -10.91 27.99 -4.53
N ASN A 143 -10.65 26.79 -3.98
CA ASN A 143 -10.88 25.52 -4.66
C ASN A 143 -12.28 24.98 -4.34
N THR A 144 -13.14 24.93 -5.36
CA THR A 144 -14.54 24.47 -5.22
C THR A 144 -14.79 23.09 -5.84
N THR A 145 -13.78 22.44 -6.40
CA THR A 145 -13.94 21.22 -7.20
C THR A 145 -13.27 20.01 -6.60
N ASP A 146 -12.12 20.19 -5.94
CA ASP A 146 -11.36 19.06 -5.42
C ASP A 146 -11.90 18.63 -4.05
N PRO A 147 -12.10 17.32 -3.83
CA PRO A 147 -12.48 16.82 -2.51
C PRO A 147 -11.29 16.90 -1.56
N ALA A 148 -11.57 17.14 -0.28
CA ALA A 148 -10.56 17.02 0.77
C ALA A 148 -10.07 15.56 0.87
N ASP A 149 -8.76 15.41 1.06
CA ASP A 149 -8.11 14.13 1.20
C ASP A 149 -7.11 14.11 2.36
N VAL A 150 -6.78 12.90 2.81
CA VAL A 150 -5.81 12.63 3.86
C VAL A 150 -4.78 11.66 3.30
N THR A 151 -3.51 12.01 3.39
CA THR A 151 -2.39 11.17 2.93
C THR A 151 -1.73 10.50 4.14
N LEU A 152 -1.63 9.17 4.11
CA LEU A 152 -0.98 8.40 5.16
C LEU A 152 0.26 7.69 4.62
N THR A 153 1.33 7.72 5.40
CA THR A 153 2.51 6.88 5.19
C THR A 153 2.46 5.74 6.21
N LEU A 154 2.35 4.52 5.71
CA LEU A 154 2.26 3.30 6.51
C LEU A 154 3.59 2.59 6.54
N ARG A 155 3.96 2.06 7.71
CA ARG A 155 5.03 1.08 7.88
C ARG A 155 4.44 -0.23 8.35
N TYR A 156 5.01 -1.33 7.89
CA TYR A 156 4.60 -2.68 8.24
C TYR A 156 5.85 -3.54 8.46
N ASP A 157 5.69 -4.64 9.19
CA ASP A 157 6.81 -5.51 9.53
C ASP A 157 7.19 -6.40 8.32
N TYR A 158 6.19 -6.96 7.64
CA TYR A 158 6.35 -7.72 6.41
C TYR A 158 5.05 -7.85 5.63
N ALA A 159 5.15 -8.20 4.35
CA ALA A 159 4.00 -8.46 3.49
C ALA A 159 3.98 -9.92 3.00
N ILE A 160 2.79 -10.49 2.88
CA ILE A 160 2.55 -11.83 2.32
C ILE A 160 1.70 -11.67 1.06
N LEU A 161 2.11 -12.32 -0.03
CA LEU A 161 1.33 -12.41 -1.27
C LEU A 161 0.63 -13.78 -1.36
N GLN A 162 -0.67 -13.76 -1.66
CA GLN A 162 -1.54 -14.92 -1.86
C GLN A 162 -2.39 -14.72 -3.13
N PHE A 163 -2.96 -15.81 -3.66
CA PHE A 163 -3.81 -15.86 -4.86
C PHE A 163 -5.11 -16.57 -4.56
#